data_AF-A0A6B3GJ56-F1
#
_entry.id   AF-A0A6B3GJ56-F1
#
_cell.length_a   1.000
_cell.length_b   1.000
_cell.length_c   1.000
_cell.angle_alpha   90.00
_cell.angle_beta   90.00
_cell.angle_gamma   90.00
#
_symmetry.space_group_name_H-M   'P 1'
#
loop_
_entity.id
_entity.type
_entity.pdbx_description
1 polymer ?
#
loop_
_entity_poly.entity_id
_entity_poly.type
_entity_poly.pdbx_seq_one_letter_code
_entity_poly.pdbx_strand_id
1 'polypeptide(L)' 'GPSNRTCTRQWDPVVVTAHGVWQGKPVQFSTTYGNACEMAGSMNDNAVFAF' A
#
# COMPACT_ATOMS: atom_id res chain seq x y z
N GLY A 1 -13.27 -0.32 -1.49
CA GLY A 1 -13.10 -1.00 -0.19
C GLY A 1 -11.96 -1.99 -0.29
N PRO A 2 -11.33 -2.47 0.80
CA PRO A 2 -10.28 -3.49 0.70
C PRO A 2 -10.81 -4.73 -0.02
N SER A 3 -9.99 -5.34 -0.88
CA SER A 3 -10.37 -6.59 -1.54
C SER A 3 -10.51 -7.70 -0.47
N ASN A 4 -11.49 -8.58 -0.61
CA ASN A 4 -11.74 -9.66 0.36
C ASN A 4 -10.73 -10.81 0.21
N ARG A 5 -9.44 -10.49 0.14
CA ARG A 5 -8.33 -11.41 -0.09
C ARG A 5 -7.91 -12.03 1.24
N THR A 6 -7.88 -13.36 1.31
CA THR A 6 -7.37 -14.09 2.48
C THR A 6 -5.84 -14.14 2.41
N CYS A 7 -5.17 -13.57 3.40
CA CYS A 7 -3.71 -13.54 3.50
C CYS A 7 -3.21 -14.36 4.69
N THR A 8 -2.00 -14.91 4.56
CA THR A 8 -1.28 -15.54 5.67
C THR A 8 -0.95 -14.50 6.74
N ARG A 9 -0.89 -14.91 8.01
CA ARG A 9 -0.40 -14.06 9.11
C ARG A 9 1.13 -14.06 9.27
N GLN A 10 1.85 -14.36 8.19
CA GLN A 10 3.30 -14.24 8.18
C GLN A 10 3.68 -12.76 8.28
N TRP A 11 4.71 -12.49 9.10
CA TRP A 11 5.28 -11.16 9.23
C TRP A 11 6.50 -11.03 8.33
N ASP A 12 6.36 -10.27 7.25
CA ASP A 12 7.39 -9.91 6.27
C ASP A 12 7.09 -8.48 5.77
N PRO A 13 7.40 -7.46 6.59
CA PRO A 13 6.79 -6.15 6.45
C PRO A 13 7.20 -5.42 5.18
N VAL A 14 6.22 -4.82 4.50
CA VAL A 14 6.43 -4.01 3.30
C VAL A 14 6.09 -2.55 3.61
N VAL A 15 7.04 -1.65 3.36
CA VAL A 15 6.86 -0.20 3.58
C VAL A 15 6.68 0.49 2.24
N VAL A 16 5.58 1.21 2.09
CA VAL A 16 5.25 2.00 0.91
C VAL A 16 5.38 3.47 1.26
N THR A 17 6.21 4.19 0.51
CA THR A 17 6.40 5.64 0.67
C THR A 17 6.05 6.37 -0.63
N ALA A 18 5.44 7.54 -0.50
CA ALA A 18 5.19 8.44 -1.62
C ALA A 18 5.52 9.88 -1.20
N HIS A 19 6.42 10.50 -1.97
CA HIS A 19 6.84 11.88 -1.78
C HIS A 19 6.62 12.65 -3.06
N GLY A 20 6.01 13.83 -2.96
CA GLY A 20 5.76 14.66 -4.13
C GLY A 20 4.84 15.84 -3.85
N VAL A 21 4.22 16.36 -4.90
CA VAL A 21 3.21 17.43 -4.81
C VAL A 21 1.94 16.95 -5.46
N TRP A 22 0.84 16.92 -4.70
CA TRP A 22 -0.48 16.55 -5.19
C TRP A 22 -1.41 17.76 -5.09
N GLN A 23 -2.01 18.16 -6.21
CA GLN A 23 -2.86 19.35 -6.29
C GLN A 23 -2.21 20.63 -5.73
N GLY A 24 -0.91 20.80 -5.98
CA GLY A 24 -0.14 21.96 -5.51
C GLY A 24 0.28 21.90 -4.03
N LYS A 25 -0.04 20.83 -3.30
CA LYS A 25 0.35 20.64 -1.90
C LYS A 25 1.43 19.56 -1.77
N PRO A 26 2.48 19.78 -0.97
CA PRO A 26 3.46 18.73 -0.71
C PRO A 26 2.79 17.56 0.03
N VAL A 27 3.05 16.35 -0.44
CA VAL A 27 2.58 15.11 0.16
C VAL A 27 3.79 14.29 0.58
N GLN A 28 3.75 13.83 1.82
CA GLN A 28 4.63 12.80 2.36
C GLN A 28 3.73 11.73 2.96
N PHE A 29 3.68 10.57 2.31
CA PHE A 29 2.85 9.45 2.70
C PHE A 29 3.74 8.25 2.97
N SER A 30 3.46 7.53 4.05
CA SER A 30 4.13 6.29 4.42
C SER A 30 3.16 5.34 5.09
N THR A 31 3.14 4.08 4.65
CA THR A 31 2.33 3.01 5.25
C THR A 31 3.13 1.72 5.28
N THR A 32 2.96 0.96 6.37
CA THR A 32 3.56 -0.37 6.53
C THR A 32 2.48 -1.44 6.50
N TYR A 33 2.70 -2.50 5.71
CA TYR A 33 1.86 -3.69 5.64
C TYR A 33 2.59 -4.88 6.27
N GLY A 34 1.86 -5.82 6.88
CA GLY A 34 2.47 -6.97 7.54
C GLY A 34 3.10 -7.97 6.56
N ASN A 35 2.62 -8.01 5.32
CA ASN A 35 3.22 -8.72 4.20
C ASN A 35 2.71 -8.21 2.84
N ALA A 36 3.32 -8.69 1.75
CA ALA A 36 2.95 -8.34 0.38
C ALA A 36 1.49 -8.70 0.02
N CYS A 37 0.93 -9.78 0.58
CA CYS A 37 -0.47 -10.14 0.36
C CYS A 37 -1.40 -9.11 0.99
N GLU A 38 -1.14 -8.69 2.23
CA GLU A 38 -1.91 -7.65 2.92
C GLU A 38 -1.82 -6.31 2.20
N MET A 39 -0.63 -5.94 1.70
CA MET A 39 -0.44 -4.76 0.85
C MET A 39 -1.36 -4.82 -0.38
N ALA A 40 -1.25 -5.88 -1.19
CA ALA A 40 -2.04 -6.03 -2.39
C ALA A 40 -3.56 -6.11 -2.10
N GLY A 41 -3.94 -6.71 -0.97
CA GLY A 41 -5.32 -6.76 -0.48
C GLY A 41 -5.89 -5.37 -0.19
N SER A 42 -5.10 -4.53 0.48
CA SER A 42 -5.47 -3.15 0.83
C SER A 42 -5.55 -2.22 -0.38
N MET A 43 -4.71 -2.46 -1.39
CA MET A 43 -4.60 -1.60 -2.57
C MET A 43 -5.73 -1.81 -3.57
N ASN A 44 -6.47 -2.93 -3.53
CA ASN A 44 -7.59 -3.23 -4.45
C ASN A 44 -7.25 -2.88 -5.91
N ASP A 45 -6.14 -3.42 -6.41
CA ASP A 45 -5.60 -3.19 -7.75
C ASP A 45 -5.39 -1.70 -8.13
N ASN A 46 -5.19 -0.83 -7.14
CA ASN A 46 -4.88 0.57 -7.36
C ASN A 46 -3.54 0.73 -8.10
N ALA A 47 -3.59 1.34 -9.29
CA ALA A 47 -2.46 1.52 -10.20
C ALA A 47 -1.34 2.42 -9.64
N VAL A 48 -1.59 3.19 -8.58
CA VAL A 48 -0.60 4.12 -8.00
C VAL A 48 0.70 3.43 -7.56
N PHE A 49 0.63 2.15 -7.18
CA PHE A 49 1.79 1.36 -6.77
C PHE A 49 1.96 0.07 -7.60
N ALA A 50 1.47 0.05 -8.84
CA ALA A 50 1.48 -1.13 -9.73
C ALA A 50 2.64 -1.09 -10.75
N PHE A 51 3.85 -0.80 -10.28
CA PHE A 51 5.07 -0.74 -11.10
C PHE A 51 6.07 -1.86 -10.75
#